data_AF-A0A0S7XR72-F1
#
_entry.id   AF-A0A0S7XR72-F1
#
_cell.length_a   1.000
_cell.length_b   1.000
_cell.length_c   1.000
_cell.angle_alpha   90.00
_cell.angle_beta   90.00
_cell.angle_gamma   90.00
#
_symmetry.space_group_name_H-M   'P 1'
#
loop_
_entity.id
_entity.type
_entity.pdbx_description
1 polymer ?
#
loop_
_entity_poly.entity_id
_entity_poly.type
_entity_poly.pdbx_seq_one_letter_code
_entity_poly.pdbx_strand_id
1 'polypeptide(L)' 'MPYPNEHACRLRDPDDFKPRSFRRGRRRHNGKIYSIIFGRLKAKNTTTEQAYRYGKDTWTAAEARGHCSDHGGSFEAASD' A
#
# COMPACT_ATOMS: atom_id res chain seq x y z
N MET A 1 15.03 2.03 -0.95
CA MET A 1 15.16 1.94 -2.42
C MET A 1 13.77 1.68 -2.96
N PRO A 2 13.34 2.44 -3.98
CA PRO A 2 12.03 2.26 -4.60
C PRO A 2 11.85 0.87 -5.19
N TYR A 3 10.60 0.44 -5.34
CA TYR A 3 10.30 -0.81 -6.04
C TYR A 3 10.31 -0.54 -7.55
N PRO A 4 10.90 -1.42 -8.37
CA PRO A 4 11.00 -1.19 -9.81
C PRO A 4 9.68 -1.30 -10.55
N ASN A 5 8.70 -2.02 -9.98
CA ASN A 5 7.46 -2.36 -10.67
C ASN A 5 6.22 -1.76 -10.01
N GLU A 6 6.36 -1.14 -8.83
CA GLU A 6 5.21 -0.71 -8.03
C GLU A 6 5.45 0.62 -7.32
N HIS A 7 4.54 1.58 -7.47
CA HIS A 7 4.47 2.71 -6.56
C HIS A 7 3.98 2.22 -5.19
N ALA A 8 4.48 2.85 -4.13
CA ALA A 8 4.21 2.48 -2.75
C ALA A 8 3.45 3.60 -2.03
N CYS A 9 2.47 3.20 -1.22
CA CYS A 9 1.86 4.08 -0.24
C CYS A 9 1.92 3.42 1.13
N ARG A 10 2.58 4.06 2.10
CA ARG A 10 2.63 3.60 3.50
C ARG A 10 1.55 4.31 4.29
N LEU A 11 0.57 3.57 4.78
CA LEU A 11 -0.50 4.10 5.66
C LEU A 11 -0.09 4.05 7.14
N ARG A 12 0.67 3.03 7.51
CA ARG A 12 1.09 2.80 8.88
C ARG A 12 2.46 2.14 8.95
N ASP A 13 3.17 2.38 10.05
CA ASP A 13 4.46 1.77 10.30
C ASP A 13 4.29 0.23 10.42
N PRO A 14 5.08 -0.57 9.68
CA PRO A 14 5.05 -2.03 9.81
C PRO A 14 5.37 -2.53 11.23
N ASP A 15 6.09 -1.77 12.05
CA ASP A 15 6.44 -2.15 13.43
C ASP A 15 5.24 -2.10 14.39
N ASP A 16 4.14 -1.46 14.01
CA ASP A 16 2.88 -1.53 14.75
C ASP A 16 2.18 -2.89 14.63
N PHE A 17 2.63 -3.74 13.71
CA PHE A 17 1.98 -5.01 13.37
C PHE A 17 2.70 -6.22 13.96
N LYS A 18 1.94 -7.28 14.21
CA LYS A 18 2.46 -8.57 14.65
C LYS A 18 3.36 -9.14 13.54
N PRO A 19 4.58 -9.59 13.86
CA PRO A 19 5.44 -10.28 12.91
C PRO A 19 4.70 -11.45 12.23
N ARG A 20 4.96 -11.69 10.94
CA ARG A 20 4.34 -12.76 10.13
C ARG A 20 2.81 -12.67 9.96
N SER A 21 2.17 -11.57 10.39
CA SER A 21 0.73 -11.37 10.19
C SER A 21 0.38 -10.74 8.84
N PHE A 22 1.36 -10.16 8.15
CA PHE A 22 1.14 -9.50 6.87
C PHE A 22 0.60 -10.46 5.81
N ARG A 23 -0.38 -9.98 5.05
CA ARG A 23 -0.98 -10.63 3.89
C ARG A 23 -1.17 -9.58 2.80
N ARG A 24 -1.19 -10.06 1.56
CA ARG A 24 -1.42 -9.24 0.37
C ARG A 24 -2.77 -9.60 -0.24
N GLY A 25 -3.60 -8.60 -0.46
CA GLY A 25 -4.87 -8.70 -1.20
C GLY A 25 -4.86 -7.81 -2.43
N ARG A 26 -5.91 -7.91 -3.25
CA ARG A 26 -6.14 -7.04 -4.40
C ARG A 26 -7.46 -6.29 -4.22
N ARG A 27 -7.49 -5.02 -4.60
CA ARG A 27 -8.69 -4.17 -4.66
C ARG A 27 -8.74 -3.43 -5.98
N ARG A 28 -9.90 -2.85 -6.29
CA ARG A 28 -10.14 -2.05 -7.49
C ARG A 28 -10.60 -0.66 -7.09
N HIS A 29 -10.04 0.36 -7.73
CA HIS A 29 -10.45 1.76 -7.61
C HIS A 29 -10.46 2.39 -9.01
N ASN A 30 -11.55 3.04 -9.41
CA ASN A 30 -11.72 3.64 -10.75
C ASN A 30 -11.32 2.71 -11.90
N GLY A 31 -11.74 1.44 -11.83
CA GLY A 31 -11.40 0.43 -12.83
C GLY A 31 -9.98 -0.16 -12.72
N LYS A 32 -9.08 0.45 -11.96
CA LYS A 32 -7.67 0.04 -11.82
C LYS A 32 -7.46 -0.87 -10.61
N ILE A 33 -6.69 -1.94 -10.77
CA ILE A 33 -6.35 -2.86 -9.68
C ILE A 33 -5.14 -2.32 -8.92
N TYR A 34 -5.18 -2.40 -7.60
CA TYR A 34 -4.04 -2.16 -6.73
C TYR A 34 -3.96 -3.25 -5.67
N SER A 35 -2.77 -3.47 -5.10
CA SER A 35 -2.62 -4.41 -4.00
C SER A 35 -2.72 -3.70 -2.66
N ILE A 36 -3.34 -4.37 -1.71
CA ILE A 36 -3.38 -3.96 -0.31
C ILE A 36 -2.50 -4.88 0.51
N ILE A 37 -1.65 -4.31 1.36
CA ILE A 37 -0.93 -5.02 2.40
C ILE A 37 -1.67 -4.76 3.70
N PHE A 38 -2.06 -5.82 4.39
CA PHE A 38 -2.76 -5.73 5.66
C PHE A 38 -2.17 -6.72 6.65
N GLY A 39 -2.28 -6.42 7.94
CA GLY A 39 -1.75 -7.26 9.01
C GLY A 39 -2.55 -7.08 10.30
N ARG A 40 -2.24 -7.87 11.31
CA ARG A 40 -2.82 -7.71 12.66
C ARG A 40 -1.94 -6.77 13.47
N LEU A 41 -2.53 -5.77 14.13
CA LEU A 41 -1.80 -4.87 15.02
C LEU A 41 -1.27 -5.62 16.25
N LYS A 42 -0.16 -5.18 16.86
CA LYS A 42 0.36 -5.78 18.11
C LYS A 42 -0.65 -5.68 19.25
N ALA A 43 -1.28 -4.51 19.41
CA ALA A 43 -2.21 -4.19 20.49
C ALA A 43 -3.67 -4.64 20.25
N LYS A 44 -4.02 -5.12 19.06
CA LYS A 44 -5.41 -5.49 18.70
C LYS A 44 -5.45 -6.79 17.90
N ASN A 45 -6.56 -7.51 17.95
CA ASN A 45 -6.76 -8.71 17.12
C ASN A 45 -7.41 -8.40 15.75
N THR A 46 -7.62 -7.13 15.43
CA THR A 46 -8.17 -6.68 14.15
C THR A 46 -7.10 -6.65 13.06
N THR A 47 -7.53 -6.97 11.85
CA THR A 47 -6.74 -6.76 10.64
C THR A 47 -6.86 -5.30 10.21
N THR A 48 -5.73 -4.68 9.89
CA THR A 48 -5.63 -3.27 9.50
C THR A 48 -4.76 -3.14 8.25
N GLU A 49 -5.12 -2.21 7.37
CA GLU A 49 -4.37 -1.89 6.18
C GLU A 49 -3.06 -1.18 6.56
N GLN A 50 -1.95 -1.66 6.04
CA GLN A 50 -0.61 -1.15 6.34
C GLN A 50 -0.06 -0.32 5.18
N ALA A 51 -0.25 -0.80 3.95
CA ALA A 51 0.26 -0.14 2.76
C ALA A 51 -0.53 -0.52 1.51
N TYR A 52 -0.42 0.30 0.49
CA TYR A 52 -0.90 0.01 -0.86
C TYR A 52 0.28 -0.11 -1.82
N ARG A 53 0.12 -0.98 -2.83
CA ARG A 53 1.06 -1.14 -3.95
C ARG A 53 0.31 -0.93 -5.26
N TYR A 54 0.82 -0.05 -6.10
CA TYR A 54 0.22 0.29 -7.39
C TYR A 54 1.17 -0.14 -8.50
N GLY A 55 0.77 -1.11 -9.32
CA GLY A 55 1.60 -1.55 -10.44
C GLY A 55 1.85 -0.39 -11.42
N LYS A 56 3.12 -0.16 -11.77
CA LYS A 56 3.53 0.98 -12.61
C LYS A 56 2.92 0.95 -14.02
N ASP A 57 2.55 -0.23 -14.50
CA ASP A 57 1.91 -0.41 -15.82
C ASP A 57 0.42 -0.03 -15.83
N THR A 58 -0.21 0.06 -14.65
CA THR A 58 -1.65 0.36 -14.51
C THR A 58 -1.90 1.74 -13.92
N TRP A 59 -1.01 2.19 -13.03
CA TRP A 59 -1.13 3.45 -12.32
C TRP A 59 0.02 4.37 -12.70
N THR A 60 -0.29 5.58 -13.12
CA THR A 60 0.73 6.63 -13.19
C THR A 60 1.14 7.03 -11.78
N ALA A 61 2.37 7.54 -11.62
CA ALA A 61 2.86 8.02 -10.33
C ALA A 61 1.94 9.11 -9.74
N ALA A 62 1.35 9.97 -10.57
CA ALA A 62 0.45 11.03 -10.15
C ALA A 62 -0.88 10.48 -9.59
N GLU A 63 -1.50 9.52 -10.28
CA GLU A 63 -2.74 8.88 -9.81
C GLU A 63 -2.52 8.09 -8.52
N ALA A 64 -1.42 7.33 -8.46
CA ALA A 64 -1.06 6.58 -7.27
C ALA A 64 -0.77 7.49 -6.07
N ARG A 65 -0.13 8.64 -6.30
CA ARG A 65 0.12 9.66 -5.27
C ARG A 65 -1.18 10.29 -4.78
N GLY A 66 -2.10 10.64 -5.69
CA GLY A 66 -3.41 11.19 -5.33
C GLY A 66 -4.18 10.24 -4.43
N HIS A 67 -4.37 9.00 -4.89
CA HIS A 67 -5.05 7.97 -4.11
C HIS A 67 -4.34 7.67 -2.78
N CYS A 68 -3.01 7.66 -2.74
CA CYS A 68 -2.29 7.52 -1.47
C CYS A 68 -2.58 8.67 -0.48
N SER A 69 -2.63 9.90 -0.98
CA SER A 69 -2.87 11.11 -0.18
C SER A 69 -4.29 11.16 0.37
N ASP A 70 -5.28 10.74 -0.42
CA ASP A 70 -6.68 10.61 0.02
C ASP A 70 -6.85 9.64 1.19
N HIS A 71 -5.93 8.67 1.31
CA HIS A 71 -5.88 7.72 2.40
C HIS A 71 -4.91 8.13 3.54
N GLY A 72 -4.35 9.33 3.49
CA GLY A 72 -3.44 9.86 4.52
C GLY A 72 -2.08 9.17 4.58
N GLY A 73 -1.66 8.51 3.50
CA GLY A 73 -0.41 7.76 3.45
C GLY A 73 0.79 8.56 2.95
N SER A 74 1.98 7.99 3.13
CA SER A 74 3.24 8.49 2.57
C SER A 74 3.58 7.78 1.26
N PHE A 75 3.73 8.54 0.18
CA PHE A 75 3.94 8.01 -1.17
C PHE A 75 5.42 7.91 -1.56
N GLU A 76 5.80 6.81 -2.23
CA GLU A 76 7.09 6.62 -2.90
C GLU A 76 6.83 6.10 -4.32
N ALA A 77 7.37 6.79 -5.33
CA ALA A 77 7.23 6.36 -6.72
C ALA A 77 8.04 5.09 -7.00
N ALA A 78 7.63 4.27 -7.98
CA ALA A 78 8.48 3.21 -8.50
C ALA A 78 9.79 3.79 -9.06
N SER A 79 10.86 3.01 -9.06
CA SER A 79 12.05 3.40 -9.86
C SER A 79 11.76 3.20 -11.34
N ASP A 80 12.32 4.07 -12.17
CA ASP A 80 12.37 3.89 -13.63
C ASP A 80 13.08 2.59 -14.02
#